data_AF-A0A920FSK2-F1
#
_entry.id   AF-A0A920FSK2-F1
#
_cell.length_a   1.000
_cell.length_b   1.000
_cell.length_c   1.000
_cell.angle_alpha   90.00
_cell.angle_beta   90.00
_cell.angle_gamma   90.00
#
_symmetry.space_group_name_H-M   'P 1'
#
loop_
_entity.id
_entity.type
_entity.pdbx_description
1 polymer ?
#
loop_
_entity_poly.entity_id
_entity_poly.type
_entity_poly.pdbx_seq_one_letter_code
_entity_poly.pdbx_strand_id
1 'polypeptide(L)'
;MNNLKSIAEYNKSFTNQELHNCIINSHVEIESWFRKQWIKYPAPFYSSIDIRNSGFKIAPVDTNLFPAGFNNLDKNFEPLYISALSHALERQSIDIRKILLIGENHTRNQHYTNSLSVLSSFIKKAGFEIEIASLGDLNIPGKINPGLKKINKSLCYESFSPDLIILNNDLSDGVPDILKETKQPILPDPNLGWTNRSKTIHFEYYSDVVKNFTRLLGLDSWLIEPLFRNCGEIDFKTKQGEDCMLYHTEKLFMLIKEKYEVYGIDEKPYIMIKADSGTYGMGIIQISDINDLKNINRKQRTRMTKIKGGAPLNKVILQEGIYSNEKINIKSDVVEPVIYSFGSSLLGGFYRIHEDKDYSENLNSPGMSFHPISFNDACISPDSNQPIHSDTNKFYIYGVIARLAILAAAKELYNLDS
;
A
#
# COMPACT_ATOMS: atom_id res chain seq x y z
N MET A 1 -28.58 7.38 22.74
CA MET A 1 -27.47 6.96 21.86
C MET A 1 -27.80 7.45 20.47
N ASN A 2 -27.16 8.54 20.03
CA ASN A 2 -27.37 9.04 18.67
C ASN A 2 -26.96 7.91 17.71
N ASN A 3 -27.81 7.61 16.73
CA ASN A 3 -27.47 6.73 15.61
C ASN A 3 -26.29 7.37 14.86
N LEU A 4 -25.06 7.08 15.29
CA LEU A 4 -23.85 7.38 14.54
C LEU A 4 -23.92 6.49 13.29
N LYS A 5 -24.39 7.08 12.20
CA LYS A 5 -24.44 6.39 10.92
C LYS A 5 -23.00 6.28 10.41
N SER A 6 -22.52 5.05 10.30
CA SER A 6 -21.19 4.73 9.77
C SER A 6 -20.99 5.37 8.39
N ILE A 7 -19.82 5.94 8.12
CA ILE A 7 -19.49 6.53 6.82
C ILE A 7 -19.64 5.48 5.72
N ALA A 8 -19.10 4.28 5.95
CA ALA A 8 -19.26 3.13 5.08
C ALA A 8 -19.92 1.97 5.83
N GLU A 9 -21.00 1.43 5.28
CA GLU A 9 -21.75 0.34 5.90
C GLU A 9 -21.42 -0.99 5.21
N TYR A 10 -21.47 -2.08 5.96
CA TYR A 10 -21.34 -3.41 5.39
C TYR A 10 -22.54 -3.72 4.49
N ASN A 11 -22.29 -4.27 3.31
CA ASN A 11 -23.34 -4.64 2.36
C ASN A 11 -24.16 -5.88 2.79
N LYS A 12 -23.68 -6.64 3.79
CA LYS A 12 -24.35 -7.78 4.40
C LYS A 12 -23.89 -7.99 5.85
N SER A 13 -24.64 -8.76 6.62
CA SER A 13 -24.28 -9.14 7.99
C SER A 13 -23.28 -10.30 8.00
N PHE A 14 -22.37 -10.29 8.97
CA PHE A 14 -21.39 -11.35 9.21
C PHE A 14 -21.53 -11.86 10.63
N THR A 15 -21.59 -13.18 10.78
CA THR A 15 -21.81 -13.84 12.08
C THR A 15 -20.54 -13.90 12.92
N ASN A 16 -19.37 -14.07 12.29
CA ASN A 16 -18.10 -14.08 12.99
C ASN A 16 -17.62 -12.65 13.28
N GLN A 17 -17.63 -12.29 14.57
CA GLN A 17 -17.16 -11.00 15.08
C GLN A 17 -15.89 -11.13 15.94
N GLU A 18 -15.28 -12.32 15.98
CA GLU A 18 -14.14 -12.64 16.84
C GLU A 18 -12.94 -11.73 16.54
N LEU A 19 -12.62 -11.51 15.26
CA LEU A 19 -11.53 -10.64 14.83
C LEU A 19 -11.67 -9.22 15.41
N HIS A 20 -12.82 -8.59 15.17
CA HIS A 20 -13.08 -7.22 15.61
C HIS A 20 -13.04 -7.13 17.14
N ASN A 21 -13.76 -8.01 17.83
CA ASN A 21 -13.81 -8.02 19.29
C ASN A 21 -12.42 -8.20 19.91
N CYS A 22 -11.62 -9.14 19.38
CA CYS A 22 -10.28 -9.40 19.89
C CYS A 22 -9.36 -8.19 19.70
N ILE A 23 -9.36 -7.57 18.52
CA ILE A 23 -8.54 -6.37 18.26
C ILE A 23 -8.96 -5.20 19.15
N ILE A 24 -10.26 -4.93 19.27
CA ILE A 24 -10.81 -3.83 20.09
C ILE A 24 -10.45 -4.01 21.57
N ASN A 25 -10.61 -5.22 22.10
CA ASN A 25 -10.40 -5.50 23.52
C ASN A 25 -8.92 -5.67 23.91
N SER A 26 -8.01 -5.82 22.94
CA SER A 26 -6.56 -6.03 23.18
C SER A 26 -5.72 -4.78 22.88
N HIS A 27 -6.31 -3.59 23.02
CA HIS A 27 -5.66 -2.31 22.66
C HIS A 27 -4.28 -2.16 23.31
N VAL A 28 -4.19 -2.38 24.63
CA VAL A 28 -2.94 -2.18 25.38
C VAL A 28 -1.84 -3.13 24.91
N GLU A 29 -2.16 -4.39 24.71
CA GLU A 29 -1.26 -5.44 24.24
C GLU A 29 -0.75 -5.12 22.82
N ILE A 30 -1.65 -4.74 21.92
CA ILE A 30 -1.35 -4.37 20.53
C ILE A 30 -0.43 -3.17 20.49
N GLU A 31 -0.76 -2.08 21.19
CA GLU A 31 0.05 -0.87 21.19
C GLU A 31 1.43 -1.12 21.84
N SER A 32 1.48 -1.92 22.90
CA SER A 32 2.77 -2.32 23.49
C SER A 32 3.61 -3.18 22.56
N TRP A 33 2.99 -4.06 21.78
CA TRP A 33 3.68 -4.90 20.82
C TRP A 33 4.28 -4.04 19.69
N PHE A 34 3.48 -3.14 19.10
CA PHE A 34 3.95 -2.23 18.06
C PHE A 34 5.12 -1.36 18.53
N ARG A 35 5.06 -0.75 19.72
CA ARG A 35 6.17 0.05 20.27
C ARG A 35 7.48 -0.75 20.31
N LYS A 36 7.44 -2.03 20.69
CA LYS A 36 8.63 -2.90 20.69
C LYS A 36 9.14 -3.17 19.26
N GLN A 37 8.22 -3.40 18.31
CA GLN A 37 8.59 -3.61 16.91
C GLN A 37 9.26 -2.37 16.29
N TRP A 38 8.73 -1.17 16.54
CA TRP A 38 9.25 0.08 15.97
C TRP A 38 10.64 0.50 16.49
N ILE A 39 11.03 0.01 17.67
CA ILE A 39 12.39 0.18 18.19
C ILE A 39 13.37 -0.65 17.36
N LYS A 40 12.99 -1.88 17.00
CA LYS A 40 13.84 -2.80 16.24
C LYS A 40 13.83 -2.49 14.74
N TYR A 41 12.66 -2.17 14.19
CA TYR A 41 12.42 -1.96 12.77
C TYR A 41 11.80 -0.57 12.56
N PRO A 42 12.61 0.47 12.32
CA PRO A 42 12.11 1.80 12.01
C PRO A 42 11.19 1.81 10.78
N ALA A 43 10.04 2.49 10.90
CA ALA A 43 9.08 2.57 9.80
C ALA A 43 9.64 3.37 8.60
N PRO A 44 9.22 3.05 7.35
CA PRO A 44 9.48 3.88 6.19
C PRO A 44 9.07 5.34 6.40
N PHE A 45 9.74 6.28 5.72
CA PHE A 45 9.45 7.72 5.84
C PHE A 45 7.96 8.04 5.64
N TYR A 46 7.35 7.45 4.61
CA TYR A 46 5.91 7.50 4.39
C TYR A 46 5.41 6.23 3.70
N SER A 47 4.11 6.02 3.76
CA SER A 47 3.46 4.94 3.01
C SER A 47 1.96 5.17 2.85
N SER A 48 1.36 4.46 1.91
CA SER A 48 -0.09 4.22 1.88
C SER A 48 -0.39 2.74 1.77
N ILE A 49 -1.37 2.28 2.54
CA ILE A 49 -1.81 0.88 2.58
C ILE A 49 -3.24 0.80 2.06
N ASP A 50 -3.44 0.10 0.94
CA ASP A 50 -4.78 -0.22 0.44
C ASP A 50 -5.27 -1.46 1.20
N ILE A 51 -6.43 -1.36 1.84
CA ILE A 51 -7.03 -2.43 2.64
C ILE A 51 -8.35 -2.84 2.02
N ARG A 52 -8.66 -4.14 2.07
CA ARG A 52 -10.01 -4.64 1.79
C ARG A 52 -10.62 -5.26 3.01
N ASN A 53 -11.91 -4.97 3.18
CA ASN A 53 -12.73 -5.49 4.27
C ASN A 53 -13.89 -6.27 3.66
N SER A 54 -13.81 -7.59 3.73
CA SER A 54 -14.87 -8.46 3.25
C SER A 54 -15.96 -8.70 4.29
N GLY A 55 -15.80 -8.18 5.51
CA GLY A 55 -16.62 -8.47 6.68
C GLY A 55 -16.18 -9.72 7.46
N PHE A 56 -15.75 -10.78 6.77
CA PHE A 56 -15.15 -11.97 7.38
C PHE A 56 -13.62 -11.94 7.43
N LYS A 57 -12.99 -11.03 6.66
CA LYS A 57 -11.53 -10.90 6.53
C LYS A 57 -11.15 -9.45 6.25
N ILE A 58 -10.08 -8.98 6.88
CA ILE A 58 -9.59 -7.60 6.71
C ILE A 58 -8.09 -7.64 6.48
N ALA A 59 -7.66 -7.37 5.25
CA ALA A 59 -6.27 -7.58 4.84
C ALA A 59 -5.76 -6.45 3.95
N PRO A 60 -4.44 -6.14 4.01
CA PRO A 60 -3.82 -5.24 3.06
C PRO A 60 -3.70 -5.93 1.71
N VAL A 61 -4.02 -5.21 0.64
CA VAL A 61 -3.92 -5.70 -0.74
C VAL A 61 -2.83 -5.01 -1.55
N ASP A 62 -2.35 -3.85 -1.08
CA ASP A 62 -1.19 -3.13 -1.60
C ASP A 62 -0.47 -2.35 -0.49
N THR A 63 0.85 -2.18 -0.64
CA THR A 63 1.70 -1.36 0.22
C THR A 63 2.57 -0.50 -0.67
N ASN A 64 2.26 0.79 -0.71
CA ASN A 64 2.94 1.76 -1.56
C ASN A 64 3.87 2.65 -0.72
N LEU A 65 5.16 2.61 -1.04
CA LEU A 65 6.18 3.46 -0.42
C LEU A 65 6.37 4.81 -1.14
N PHE A 66 5.57 5.08 -2.18
CA PHE A 66 5.56 6.33 -2.94
C PHE A 66 4.11 6.86 -3.05
N PRO A 67 3.44 7.14 -1.91
CA PRO A 67 2.05 7.55 -1.91
C PRO A 67 1.85 8.89 -2.64
N ALA A 68 0.80 8.98 -3.47
CA ALA A 68 0.56 10.14 -4.33
C ALA A 68 -0.90 10.65 -4.28
N GLY A 69 -1.54 10.54 -3.11
CA GLY A 69 -2.91 10.99 -2.85
C GLY A 69 -3.03 11.88 -1.62
N PHE A 70 -2.00 12.67 -1.27
CA PHE A 70 -2.04 13.56 -0.10
C PHE A 70 -3.15 14.61 -0.19
N ASN A 71 -3.55 15.00 -1.40
CA ASN A 71 -4.65 15.93 -1.64
C ASN A 71 -6.04 15.36 -1.30
N ASN A 72 -6.15 14.05 -1.04
CA ASN A 72 -7.40 13.38 -0.67
C ASN A 72 -7.56 13.26 0.86
N LEU A 73 -6.54 13.62 1.65
CA LEU A 73 -6.63 13.62 3.11
C LEU A 73 -7.57 14.72 3.61
N ASP A 74 -8.14 14.51 4.80
CA ASP A 74 -8.99 15.51 5.44
C ASP A 74 -8.18 16.74 5.83
N LYS A 75 -8.53 17.90 5.26
CA LYS A 75 -7.80 19.16 5.44
C LYS A 75 -7.89 19.70 6.87
N ASN A 76 -8.91 19.28 7.64
CA ASN A 76 -9.09 19.75 9.02
C ASN A 76 -7.99 19.26 9.97
N PHE A 77 -7.26 18.21 9.60
CA PHE A 77 -6.20 17.59 10.41
C PHE A 77 -4.79 17.90 9.91
N GLU A 78 -4.64 18.91 9.05
CA GLU A 78 -3.35 19.35 8.53
C GLU A 78 -2.27 19.55 9.64
N PRO A 79 -2.57 20.15 10.80
CA PRO A 79 -1.58 20.29 11.88
C PRO A 79 -1.01 18.94 12.37
N LEU A 80 -1.83 17.87 12.39
CA LEU A 80 -1.37 16.54 12.77
C LEU A 80 -0.47 15.93 11.70
N TYR A 81 -0.77 16.16 10.42
CA TYR A 81 0.07 15.68 9.33
C TYR A 81 1.44 16.35 9.33
N ILE A 82 1.48 17.66 9.60
CA ILE A 82 2.72 18.43 9.75
C ILE A 82 3.53 17.91 10.94
N SER A 83 2.89 17.63 12.08
CA SER A 83 3.54 17.07 13.26
C SER A 83 4.11 15.68 12.99
N ALA A 84 3.34 14.79 12.36
CA ALA A 84 3.79 13.45 11.99
C ALA A 84 4.96 13.47 11.00
N LEU A 85 4.92 14.36 10.01
CA LEU A 85 6.03 14.58 9.07
C LEU A 85 7.29 15.08 9.78
N SER A 86 7.15 16.04 10.69
CA SER A 86 8.28 16.59 11.45
C SER A 86 8.96 15.50 12.28
N HIS A 87 8.16 14.70 13.00
CA HIS A 87 8.68 13.57 13.78
C HIS A 87 9.39 12.52 12.91
N ALA A 88 8.86 12.25 11.70
CA ALA A 88 9.50 11.32 10.77
C ALA A 88 10.85 11.85 10.24
N LEU A 89 10.98 13.16 10.03
CA LEU A 89 12.23 13.80 9.59
C LEU A 89 13.26 13.92 10.72
N GLU A 90 12.84 14.29 11.93
CA GLU A 90 13.71 14.40 13.12
C GLU A 90 14.38 13.06 13.46
N ARG A 91 13.70 11.94 13.20
CA ARG A 91 14.28 10.59 13.33
C ARG A 91 15.41 10.31 12.35
N GLN A 92 15.48 11.04 11.23
CA GLN A 92 16.56 10.91 10.25
C GLN A 92 17.76 11.73 10.67
N SER A 93 17.55 13.03 10.93
CA SER A 93 18.54 13.92 11.52
C SER A 93 17.88 15.24 11.92
N ILE A 94 18.32 15.79 13.06
CA ILE A 94 17.91 17.12 13.55
C ILE A 94 18.54 18.28 12.76
N ASP A 95 19.57 18.01 11.96
CA ASP A 95 20.32 19.03 11.21
C ASP A 95 19.72 19.33 9.83
N ILE A 96 18.70 18.57 9.41
CA ILE A 96 18.04 18.73 8.11
C ILE A 96 17.31 20.07 8.07
N ARG A 97 17.64 20.90 7.07
CA ARG A 97 16.98 22.18 6.81
C ARG A 97 16.47 22.28 5.38
N LYS A 98 17.17 21.67 4.42
CA LYS A 98 16.90 21.74 2.99
C LYS A 98 16.49 20.38 2.44
N ILE A 99 15.32 20.31 1.82
CA ILE A 99 14.76 19.08 1.26
C ILE A 99 14.56 19.23 -0.24
N LEU A 100 15.05 18.27 -1.02
CA LEU A 100 14.73 18.16 -2.44
C LEU A 100 13.65 17.10 -2.63
N LEU A 101 12.47 17.52 -3.10
CA LEU A 101 11.37 16.62 -3.44
C LEU A 101 11.43 16.27 -4.94
N ILE A 102 11.67 15.00 -5.24
CA ILE A 102 11.75 14.50 -6.61
C ILE A 102 10.43 13.83 -6.98
N GLY A 103 9.68 14.43 -7.92
CA GLY A 103 8.42 13.89 -8.42
C GLY A 103 8.54 13.07 -9.72
N GLU A 104 7.42 12.49 -10.13
CA GLU A 104 7.22 11.84 -11.43
C GLU A 104 7.49 12.77 -12.62
N ASN A 105 7.91 12.16 -13.73
CA ASN A 105 8.26 12.88 -14.95
C ASN A 105 7.02 13.26 -15.76
N HIS A 106 6.97 14.50 -16.26
CA HIS A 106 6.04 14.97 -17.31
C HIS A 106 4.58 14.48 -17.19
N THR A 107 4.05 14.48 -15.97
CA THR A 107 2.69 14.01 -15.74
C THR A 107 1.66 15.08 -16.12
N ARG A 108 0.70 14.70 -16.98
CA ARG A 108 -0.51 15.49 -17.23
C ARG A 108 -1.60 15.22 -16.18
N ASN A 109 -1.33 14.37 -15.20
CA ASN A 109 -2.28 14.00 -14.16
C ASN A 109 -2.35 15.11 -13.11
N GLN A 110 -3.38 15.95 -13.21
CA GLN A 110 -3.62 17.05 -12.27
C GLN A 110 -3.74 16.56 -10.81
N HIS A 111 -4.29 15.36 -10.58
CA HIS A 111 -4.41 14.81 -9.22
C HIS A 111 -3.04 14.54 -8.60
N TYR A 112 -2.10 13.98 -9.37
CA TYR A 112 -0.73 13.78 -8.91
C TYR A 112 -0.05 15.13 -8.59
N THR A 113 -0.16 16.11 -9.49
CA THR A 113 0.43 17.44 -9.28
C THR A 113 -0.15 18.12 -8.03
N ASN A 114 -1.46 17.97 -7.79
CA ASN A 114 -2.10 18.46 -6.57
C ASN A 114 -1.59 17.73 -5.33
N SER A 115 -1.42 16.41 -5.37
CA SER A 115 -0.81 15.65 -4.26
C SER A 115 0.60 16.13 -3.94
N LEU A 116 1.45 16.30 -4.96
CA LEU A 116 2.83 16.76 -4.78
C LEU A 116 2.90 18.16 -4.17
N SER A 117 2.00 19.06 -4.60
CA SER A 117 1.86 20.41 -4.04
C SER A 117 1.44 20.37 -2.56
N VAL A 118 0.50 19.50 -2.19
CA VAL A 118 0.08 19.31 -0.78
C VAL A 118 1.21 18.77 0.07
N LEU A 119 1.95 17.76 -0.40
CA LEU A 119 3.12 17.24 0.31
C LEU A 119 4.20 18.32 0.51
N SER A 120 4.51 19.09 -0.55
CA SER A 120 5.45 20.22 -0.48
C SER A 120 4.99 21.28 0.53
N SER A 121 3.69 21.58 0.55
CA SER A 121 3.09 22.49 1.54
C SER A 121 3.27 21.98 2.98
N PHE A 122 3.08 20.68 3.24
CA PHE A 122 3.34 20.11 4.56
C PHE A 122 4.80 20.27 4.99
N ILE A 123 5.74 19.96 4.10
CA ILE A 123 7.18 20.11 4.35
C ILE A 123 7.54 21.57 4.66
N LYS A 124 7.03 22.51 3.86
CA LYS A 124 7.27 23.94 4.06
C LYS A 124 6.68 24.45 5.39
N LYS A 125 5.45 24.03 5.72
CA LYS A 125 4.79 24.39 6.99
C LYS A 125 5.45 23.78 8.21
N ALA A 126 6.13 22.64 8.05
CA ALA A 126 6.97 22.04 9.09
C ALA A 126 8.30 22.80 9.32
N GLY A 127 8.60 23.82 8.52
CA GLY A 127 9.75 24.71 8.72
C GLY A 127 10.98 24.38 7.86
N PHE A 128 10.86 23.49 6.87
CA PHE A 128 11.96 23.15 5.98
C PHE A 128 11.97 24.01 4.71
N GLU A 129 13.16 24.35 4.22
CA GLU A 129 13.35 24.83 2.86
C GLU A 129 13.15 23.67 1.88
N ILE A 130 12.36 23.87 0.83
CA ILE A 130 12.05 22.82 -0.14
C ILE A 130 12.14 23.33 -1.57
N GLU A 131 12.75 22.51 -2.42
CA GLU A 131 12.67 22.62 -3.88
C GLU A 131 12.06 21.36 -4.47
N ILE A 132 11.35 21.51 -5.60
CA ILE A 132 10.74 20.40 -6.32
C ILE A 132 11.44 20.24 -7.66
N ALA A 133 11.88 19.01 -7.96
CA ALA A 133 12.46 18.65 -9.24
C ALA A 133 11.81 17.39 -9.81
N SER A 134 12.01 17.15 -11.10
CA SER A 134 11.81 15.85 -11.74
C SER A 134 13.15 15.29 -12.20
N LEU A 135 13.24 13.98 -12.38
CA LEU A 135 14.47 13.33 -12.86
C LEU A 135 14.73 13.59 -14.35
N GLY A 136 13.69 13.92 -15.12
CA GLY A 136 13.75 13.98 -16.59
C GLY A 136 13.52 12.61 -17.23
N ASP A 137 13.57 12.54 -18.56
CA ASP A 137 13.29 11.29 -19.29
C ASP A 137 14.46 10.32 -19.15
N LEU A 138 14.30 9.35 -18.25
CA LEU A 138 15.31 8.34 -17.94
C LEU A 138 15.55 7.35 -19.08
N ASN A 139 14.61 7.26 -20.04
CA ASN A 139 14.70 6.33 -21.18
C ASN A 139 15.57 6.87 -22.32
N ILE A 140 15.96 8.16 -22.26
CA ILE A 140 16.79 8.80 -23.28
C ILE A 140 18.12 9.21 -22.63
N PRO A 141 19.26 8.61 -23.03
CA PRO A 141 20.57 9.01 -22.54
C PRO A 141 20.80 10.51 -22.69
N GLY A 142 21.12 11.19 -21.60
CA GLY A 142 21.37 12.64 -21.58
C GLY A 142 20.14 13.54 -21.42
N LYS A 143 18.93 12.98 -21.21
CA LYS A 143 17.70 13.76 -20.87
C LYS A 143 17.35 13.77 -19.39
N ILE A 144 18.33 13.50 -18.52
CA ILE A 144 18.21 13.86 -17.10
C ILE A 144 17.97 15.36 -17.00
N ASN A 145 17.18 15.79 -16.02
CA ASN A 145 16.95 17.19 -15.75
C ASN A 145 18.29 17.95 -15.62
N PRO A 146 18.58 18.94 -16.48
CA PRO A 146 19.87 19.63 -16.50
C PRO A 146 20.14 20.46 -15.24
N GLY A 147 19.10 20.75 -14.45
CA GLY A 147 19.22 21.35 -13.13
C GLY A 147 19.83 20.40 -12.10
N LEU A 148 19.66 19.08 -12.25
CA LEU A 148 20.22 18.10 -11.33
C LEU A 148 21.70 17.85 -11.64
N LYS A 149 22.55 18.06 -10.64
CA LYS A 149 24.00 17.86 -10.75
C LYS A 149 24.52 17.12 -9.55
N LYS A 150 25.46 16.21 -9.78
CA LYS A 150 26.16 15.50 -8.71
C LYS A 150 27.55 16.10 -8.51
N ILE A 151 27.78 16.71 -7.34
CA ILE A 151 29.05 17.37 -6.99
C ILE A 151 29.60 16.68 -5.74
N ASN A 152 30.80 16.08 -5.82
CA ASN A 152 31.43 15.37 -4.70
C ASN A 152 30.53 14.31 -4.01
N LYS A 153 29.76 13.59 -4.83
CA LYS A 153 28.72 12.62 -4.44
C LYS A 153 27.46 13.20 -3.78
N SER A 154 27.32 14.53 -3.69
CA SER A 154 26.07 15.18 -3.26
C SER A 154 25.25 15.59 -4.47
N LEU A 155 23.96 15.29 -4.46
CA LEU A 155 23.01 15.73 -5.47
C LEU A 155 22.57 17.17 -5.15
N CYS A 156 22.66 18.06 -6.12
CA CYS A 156 22.18 19.43 -6.04
C CYS A 156 21.17 19.69 -7.17
N TYR A 157 20.26 20.62 -6.94
CA TYR A 157 19.32 21.12 -7.95
C TYR A 157 19.58 22.60 -8.18
N GLU A 158 20.10 22.95 -9.35
CA GLU A 158 20.57 24.31 -9.66
C GLU A 158 21.57 24.84 -8.61
N SER A 159 21.19 25.89 -7.87
CA SER A 159 21.97 26.44 -6.75
C SER A 159 21.58 25.86 -5.38
N PHE A 160 20.54 25.02 -5.34
CA PHE A 160 20.03 24.40 -4.13
C PHE A 160 20.83 23.13 -3.78
N SER A 161 21.39 23.10 -2.57
CA SER A 161 22.08 21.94 -2.02
C SER A 161 21.24 21.37 -0.86
N PRO A 162 20.48 20.29 -1.09
CA PRO A 162 19.63 19.69 -0.06
C PRO A 162 20.45 18.93 0.97
N ASP A 163 19.93 18.83 2.19
CA ASP A 163 20.42 17.93 3.24
C ASP A 163 19.80 16.52 3.09
N LEU A 164 18.57 16.46 2.55
CA LEU A 164 17.77 15.25 2.38
C LEU A 164 17.04 15.26 1.02
N ILE A 165 16.90 14.10 0.40
CA ILE A 165 16.11 13.92 -0.83
C ILE A 165 14.89 13.04 -0.53
N ILE A 166 13.71 13.49 -0.93
CA ILE A 166 12.47 12.70 -0.85
C ILE A 166 12.06 12.31 -2.28
N LEU A 167 11.92 11.01 -2.53
CA LEU A 167 11.43 10.46 -3.78
C LEU A 167 9.91 10.28 -3.70
N ASN A 168 9.14 11.09 -4.42
CA ASN A 168 7.75 10.78 -4.78
C ASN A 168 7.63 10.27 -6.22
N ASN A 169 8.74 9.79 -6.76
CA ASN A 169 8.87 9.05 -8.01
C ASN A 169 9.20 7.60 -7.65
N ASP A 170 8.43 6.67 -8.20
CA ASP A 170 8.49 5.26 -7.82
C ASP A 170 9.63 4.47 -8.46
N LEU A 171 10.44 5.14 -9.30
CA LEU A 171 11.58 4.59 -10.04
C LEU A 171 11.22 3.33 -10.84
N SER A 172 10.00 3.27 -11.39
CA SER A 172 9.52 2.13 -12.19
C SER A 172 10.41 1.79 -13.39
N ASP A 173 11.15 2.77 -13.89
CA ASP A 173 12.05 2.62 -15.05
C ASP A 173 13.47 2.25 -14.63
N GLY A 174 13.72 2.06 -13.32
CA GLY A 174 15.01 1.76 -12.73
C GLY A 174 15.63 2.93 -11.99
N VAL A 175 16.62 2.64 -11.14
CA VAL A 175 17.35 3.66 -10.38
C VAL A 175 18.40 4.32 -11.28
N PRO A 176 18.28 5.63 -11.58
CA PRO A 176 19.23 6.32 -12.44
C PRO A 176 20.59 6.53 -11.75
N ASP A 177 21.67 6.54 -12.54
CA ASP A 177 23.04 6.65 -12.03
C ASP A 177 23.30 7.92 -11.20
N ILE A 178 22.55 9.00 -11.47
CA ILE A 178 22.66 10.25 -10.71
C ILE A 178 22.27 10.10 -9.23
N LEU A 179 21.41 9.12 -8.90
CA LEU A 179 20.97 8.83 -7.51
C LEU A 179 21.88 7.82 -6.81
N LYS A 180 22.57 6.93 -7.54
CA LYS A 180 23.46 5.90 -6.96
C LYS A 180 24.62 6.54 -6.23
N GLU A 181 25.05 5.98 -5.09
CA GLU A 181 26.15 6.53 -4.26
C GLU A 181 25.98 8.01 -3.88
N THR A 182 24.75 8.47 -3.65
CA THR A 182 24.50 9.83 -3.17
C THR A 182 24.77 9.88 -1.67
N LYS A 183 25.48 10.92 -1.20
CA LYS A 183 25.81 11.10 0.22
C LYS A 183 24.61 11.47 1.07
N GLN A 184 23.70 12.27 0.53
CA GLN A 184 22.48 12.64 1.24
C GLN A 184 21.59 11.40 1.38
N PRO A 185 20.88 11.26 2.51
CA PRO A 185 19.80 10.28 2.60
C PRO A 185 18.78 10.52 1.49
N ILE A 186 18.30 9.42 0.90
CA ILE A 186 17.22 9.41 -0.08
C ILE A 186 16.09 8.56 0.51
N LEU A 187 14.89 9.14 0.63
CA LEU A 187 13.74 8.50 1.27
C LEU A 187 12.55 8.37 0.31
N PRO A 188 11.93 7.17 0.18
CA PRO A 188 12.44 5.88 0.64
C PRO A 188 13.75 5.48 -0.08
N ASP A 189 14.43 4.45 0.42
CA ASP A 189 15.68 3.98 -0.18
C ASP A 189 15.48 3.65 -1.69
N PRO A 190 16.33 4.17 -2.60
CA PRO A 190 16.19 3.92 -4.04
C PRO A 190 16.22 2.44 -4.43
N ASN A 191 16.89 1.58 -3.66
CA ASN A 191 16.95 0.14 -3.89
C ASN A 191 15.59 -0.55 -3.66
N LEU A 192 14.64 0.14 -3.03
CA LEU A 192 13.23 -0.28 -2.92
C LEU A 192 12.33 0.22 -4.06
N GLY A 193 12.91 0.83 -5.10
CA GLY A 193 12.20 1.07 -6.35
C GLY A 193 11.57 -0.23 -6.88
N TRP A 194 10.43 -0.12 -7.55
CA TRP A 194 9.62 -1.28 -7.98
C TRP A 194 10.32 -2.25 -8.94
N THR A 195 11.44 -1.82 -9.53
CA THR A 195 12.30 -2.67 -10.36
C THR A 195 13.01 -3.75 -9.56
N ASN A 196 13.25 -3.52 -8.27
CA ASN A 196 13.96 -4.44 -7.39
C ASN A 196 13.06 -5.07 -6.31
N ARG A 197 11.94 -4.41 -5.97
CA ARG A 197 11.01 -4.90 -4.96
C ARG A 197 10.16 -6.07 -5.48
N SER A 198 10.11 -7.17 -4.73
CA SER A 198 9.26 -8.35 -5.02
C SER A 198 8.04 -8.37 -4.11
N LYS A 199 6.84 -8.46 -4.70
CA LYS A 199 5.59 -8.63 -3.92
C LYS A 199 5.63 -9.92 -3.12
N THR A 200 6.16 -11.00 -3.68
CA THR A 200 6.30 -12.28 -2.98
C THR A 200 7.12 -12.11 -1.69
N ILE A 201 8.29 -11.48 -1.78
CA ILE A 201 9.15 -11.23 -0.61
C ILE A 201 8.43 -10.33 0.41
N HIS A 202 7.74 -9.28 -0.04
CA HIS A 202 6.93 -8.44 0.86
C HIS A 202 5.85 -9.24 1.59
N PHE A 203 5.13 -10.12 0.89
CA PHE A 203 4.11 -10.97 1.51
C PHE A 203 4.70 -12.01 2.46
N GLU A 204 5.93 -12.49 2.23
CA GLU A 204 6.65 -13.33 3.20
C GLU A 204 6.98 -12.57 4.49
N TYR A 205 7.45 -11.32 4.40
CA TYR A 205 7.61 -10.45 5.57
C TYR A 205 6.28 -10.18 6.29
N TYR A 206 5.22 -9.92 5.52
CA TYR A 206 3.89 -9.75 6.08
C TYR A 206 3.39 -11.01 6.79
N SER A 207 3.65 -12.19 6.23
CA SER A 207 3.32 -13.49 6.84
C SER A 207 3.99 -13.64 8.20
N ASP A 208 5.28 -13.31 8.31
CA ASP A 208 6.01 -13.37 9.58
C ASP A 208 5.45 -12.38 10.59
N VAL A 209 5.20 -11.14 10.18
CA VAL A 209 4.60 -10.10 11.02
C VAL A 209 3.23 -10.55 11.56
N VAL A 210 2.35 -11.02 10.68
CA VAL A 210 1.00 -11.47 11.03
C VAL A 210 1.07 -12.68 11.95
N LYS A 211 1.87 -13.70 11.66
CA LYS A 211 1.97 -14.91 12.50
C LYS A 211 2.42 -14.60 13.92
N ASN A 212 3.36 -13.65 14.08
CA ASN A 212 3.79 -13.21 15.40
C ASN A 212 2.68 -12.40 16.11
N PHE A 213 1.97 -11.54 15.37
CA PHE A 213 0.88 -10.73 15.89
C PHE A 213 -0.33 -11.57 16.30
N THR A 214 -0.79 -12.50 15.47
CA THR A 214 -1.98 -13.30 15.79
C THR A 214 -1.71 -14.34 16.85
N ARG A 215 -0.46 -14.82 16.99
CA ARG A 215 -0.06 -15.65 18.14
C ARG A 215 -0.20 -14.92 19.47
N LEU A 216 0.06 -13.61 19.51
CA LEU A 216 -0.15 -12.80 20.71
C LEU A 216 -1.62 -12.77 21.12
N LEU A 217 -2.52 -12.74 20.14
CA LEU A 217 -3.96 -12.58 20.33
C LEU A 217 -4.76 -13.89 20.32
N GLY A 218 -4.13 -15.01 19.97
CA GLY A 218 -4.83 -16.29 19.77
C GLY A 218 -5.72 -16.34 18.54
N LEU A 219 -5.45 -15.52 17.51
CA LEU A 219 -6.26 -15.43 16.29
C LEU A 219 -5.70 -16.30 15.15
N ASP A 220 -6.58 -16.71 14.24
CA ASP A 220 -6.19 -17.29 12.95
C ASP A 220 -5.59 -16.19 12.07
N SER A 221 -4.35 -16.40 11.59
CA SER A 221 -3.67 -15.43 10.71
C SER A 221 -4.44 -15.17 9.42
N TRP A 222 -5.18 -16.16 8.93
CA TRP A 222 -5.96 -16.05 7.71
C TRP A 222 -7.00 -14.93 7.76
N LEU A 223 -7.48 -14.52 8.93
CA LEU A 223 -8.44 -13.41 9.07
C LEU A 223 -7.87 -12.05 8.68
N ILE A 224 -6.53 -11.91 8.64
CA ILE A 224 -5.84 -10.67 8.30
C ILE A 224 -4.76 -10.81 7.22
N GLU A 225 -4.53 -12.02 6.73
CA GLU A 225 -3.51 -12.34 5.73
C GLU A 225 -4.13 -13.06 4.53
N PRO A 226 -3.99 -12.52 3.30
CA PRO A 226 -4.41 -13.23 2.11
C PRO A 226 -3.44 -14.40 1.85
N LEU A 227 -3.97 -15.59 1.57
CA LEU A 227 -3.14 -16.71 1.12
C LEU A 227 -2.47 -16.34 -0.21
N PHE A 228 -1.22 -16.75 -0.40
CA PHE A 228 -0.52 -16.53 -1.66
C PHE A 228 0.41 -17.68 -2.00
N ARG A 229 0.79 -17.76 -3.27
CA ARG A 229 1.81 -18.68 -3.80
C ARG A 229 2.63 -17.98 -4.86
N ASN A 230 3.92 -18.28 -4.91
CA ASN A 230 4.81 -17.88 -6.00
C ASN A 230 4.83 -18.98 -7.06
N CYS A 231 4.79 -18.59 -8.33
CA CYS A 231 4.85 -19.51 -9.46
C CYS A 231 6.21 -19.47 -10.21
N GLY A 232 7.20 -18.74 -9.67
CA GLY A 232 8.51 -18.60 -10.29
C GLY A 232 8.45 -17.83 -11.61
N GLU A 233 9.31 -18.22 -12.56
CA GLU A 233 9.41 -17.54 -13.85
C GLU A 233 8.37 -18.04 -14.86
N ILE A 234 7.75 -17.10 -15.57
CA ILE A 234 6.65 -17.34 -16.52
C ILE A 234 6.83 -16.45 -17.74
N ASP A 235 6.60 -17.03 -18.92
CA ASP A 235 6.47 -16.28 -20.16
C ASP A 235 5.09 -16.49 -20.78
N PHE A 236 4.24 -15.47 -20.69
CA PHE A 236 2.88 -15.47 -21.24
C PHE A 236 2.83 -15.50 -22.78
N LYS A 237 3.94 -15.18 -23.48
CA LYS A 237 4.03 -15.27 -24.94
C LYS A 237 4.30 -16.71 -25.39
N THR A 238 5.28 -17.36 -24.77
CA THR A 238 5.70 -18.72 -25.12
C THR A 238 4.91 -19.80 -24.38
N LYS A 239 4.05 -19.42 -23.43
CA LYS A 239 3.29 -20.30 -22.52
C LYS A 239 4.20 -21.11 -21.56
N GLN A 240 5.47 -20.74 -21.45
CA GLN A 240 6.36 -21.38 -20.49
C GLN A 240 5.92 -21.03 -19.06
N GLY A 241 5.82 -22.05 -18.20
CA GLY A 241 5.38 -21.90 -16.81
C GLY A 241 3.86 -21.99 -16.59
N GLU A 242 3.05 -22.21 -17.65
CA GLU A 242 1.59 -22.30 -17.54
C GLU A 242 1.13 -23.49 -16.65
N ASP A 243 1.79 -24.65 -16.77
CA ASP A 243 1.49 -25.83 -15.94
C ASP A 243 1.79 -25.58 -14.44
N CYS A 244 2.87 -24.85 -14.15
CA CYS A 244 3.22 -24.44 -12.79
C CYS A 244 2.12 -23.52 -12.22
N MET A 245 1.63 -22.57 -13.03
CA MET A 245 0.54 -21.69 -12.60
C MET A 245 -0.74 -22.44 -12.35
N LEU A 246 -1.10 -23.37 -13.24
CA LEU A 246 -2.29 -24.20 -13.08
C LEU A 246 -2.22 -24.96 -11.75
N TYR A 247 -1.10 -25.66 -11.51
CA TYR A 247 -0.89 -26.41 -10.26
C TYR A 247 -1.01 -25.52 -9.01
N HIS A 248 -0.32 -24.38 -8.97
CA HIS A 248 -0.36 -23.51 -7.79
C HIS A 248 -1.71 -22.80 -7.62
N THR A 249 -2.42 -22.51 -8.71
CA THR A 249 -3.77 -21.95 -8.70
C THR A 249 -4.77 -22.96 -8.14
N GLU A 250 -4.75 -24.22 -8.58
CA GLU A 250 -5.60 -25.29 -8.05
C GLU A 250 -5.37 -25.48 -6.55
N LYS A 251 -4.10 -25.54 -6.13
CA LYS A 251 -3.73 -25.65 -4.71
C LYS A 251 -4.19 -24.46 -3.89
N LEU A 252 -4.08 -23.23 -4.42
CA LEU A 252 -4.54 -22.04 -3.73
C LEU A 252 -6.06 -22.02 -3.59
N PHE A 253 -6.82 -22.38 -4.64
CA PHE A 253 -8.27 -22.52 -4.56
C PHE A 253 -8.71 -23.54 -3.51
N MET A 254 -8.03 -24.68 -3.42
CA MET A 254 -8.32 -25.71 -2.40
C MET A 254 -8.17 -25.12 -0.98
N LEU A 255 -7.05 -24.45 -0.70
CA LEU A 255 -6.81 -23.84 0.62
C LEU A 255 -7.83 -22.73 0.96
N ILE A 256 -8.23 -21.91 -0.04
CA ILE A 256 -9.24 -20.87 0.18
C ILE A 256 -10.60 -21.52 0.48
N LYS A 257 -10.99 -22.56 -0.25
CA LYS A 257 -12.25 -23.29 -0.03
C LYS A 257 -12.31 -23.92 1.35
N GLU A 258 -11.22 -24.56 1.80
CA GLU A 258 -11.13 -25.12 3.16
C GLU A 258 -11.38 -24.03 4.23
N LYS A 259 -10.79 -22.83 4.06
CA LYS A 259 -11.04 -21.71 4.98
C LYS A 259 -12.48 -21.20 4.89
N TYR A 260 -13.04 -21.10 3.68
CA TYR A 260 -14.42 -20.67 3.49
C TYR A 260 -15.39 -21.66 4.15
N GLU A 261 -15.16 -22.97 4.06
CA GLU A 261 -15.94 -24.00 4.75
C GLU A 261 -15.84 -23.85 6.28
N VAL A 262 -14.63 -23.67 6.82
CA VAL A 262 -14.40 -23.47 8.27
C VAL A 262 -15.19 -22.27 8.81
N TYR A 263 -15.26 -21.18 8.05
CA TYR A 263 -15.93 -19.94 8.47
C TYR A 263 -17.38 -19.81 7.97
N GLY A 264 -17.92 -20.81 7.26
CA GLY A 264 -19.28 -20.77 6.71
C GLY A 264 -19.49 -19.65 5.68
N ILE A 265 -18.53 -19.45 4.77
CA ILE A 265 -18.54 -18.40 3.75
C ILE A 265 -19.05 -18.97 2.43
N ASP A 266 -20.17 -18.42 1.93
CA ASP A 266 -20.82 -18.86 0.69
C ASP A 266 -20.31 -18.14 -0.57
N GLU A 267 -19.48 -17.10 -0.42
CA GLU A 267 -18.89 -16.41 -1.57
C GLU A 267 -18.04 -17.33 -2.44
N LYS A 268 -18.04 -17.09 -3.75
CA LYS A 268 -17.15 -17.79 -4.68
C LYS A 268 -15.70 -17.34 -4.44
N PRO A 269 -14.75 -18.25 -4.16
CA PRO A 269 -13.33 -17.90 -4.14
C PRO A 269 -12.87 -17.32 -5.47
N TYR A 270 -11.94 -16.37 -5.43
CA TYR A 270 -11.23 -15.90 -6.61
C TYR A 270 -9.76 -15.65 -6.28
N ILE A 271 -8.91 -15.68 -7.31
CA ILE A 271 -7.47 -15.45 -7.20
C ILE A 271 -7.09 -14.27 -8.08
N MET A 272 -6.23 -13.41 -7.53
CA MET A 272 -5.57 -12.33 -8.23
C MET A 272 -4.18 -12.79 -8.62
N ILE A 273 -3.89 -12.81 -9.91
CA ILE A 273 -2.55 -13.04 -10.45
C ILE A 273 -1.94 -11.68 -10.70
N LYS A 274 -0.83 -11.38 -10.04
CA LYS A 274 -0.15 -10.07 -10.12
C LYS A 274 1.29 -10.26 -10.57
N ALA A 275 1.80 -9.32 -11.35
CA ALA A 275 3.24 -9.19 -11.60
C ALA A 275 3.99 -9.08 -10.27
N ASP A 276 5.03 -9.88 -10.08
CA ASP A 276 5.80 -9.89 -8.82
C ASP A 276 6.52 -8.56 -8.59
N SER A 277 7.03 -7.95 -9.66
CA SER A 277 7.61 -6.60 -9.67
C SER A 277 6.77 -5.68 -10.57
N GLY A 278 6.59 -4.41 -10.18
CA GLY A 278 5.79 -3.43 -10.93
C GLY A 278 4.58 -2.84 -10.18
N THR A 279 3.91 -1.86 -10.81
CA THR A 279 2.98 -0.91 -10.15
C THR A 279 1.59 -0.82 -10.77
N TYR A 280 0.65 -0.20 -10.03
CA TYR A 280 -0.61 0.40 -10.54
C TYR A 280 -1.42 -0.45 -11.52
N GLY A 281 -2.00 -1.58 -11.05
CA GLY A 281 -3.04 -2.28 -11.81
C GLY A 281 -2.62 -2.89 -13.17
N MET A 282 -1.34 -2.76 -13.55
CA MET A 282 -0.73 -3.39 -14.71
C MET A 282 -0.18 -4.76 -14.34
N GLY A 283 -0.31 -5.73 -15.24
CA GLY A 283 0.05 -7.11 -14.93
C GLY A 283 -0.84 -7.76 -13.86
N ILE A 284 -2.13 -7.40 -13.81
CA ILE A 284 -3.10 -8.02 -12.91
C ILE A 284 -4.23 -8.68 -13.72
N ILE A 285 -4.51 -9.95 -13.41
CA ILE A 285 -5.72 -10.65 -13.87
C ILE A 285 -6.43 -11.29 -12.68
N GLN A 286 -7.76 -11.26 -12.72
CA GLN A 286 -8.63 -11.96 -11.79
C GLN A 286 -9.09 -13.26 -12.44
N ILE A 287 -9.08 -14.35 -11.68
CA ILE A 287 -9.64 -15.64 -12.09
C ILE A 287 -10.56 -16.18 -11.00
N SER A 288 -11.68 -16.77 -11.40
CA SER A 288 -12.66 -17.38 -10.49
C SER A 288 -12.86 -18.86 -10.76
N ASP A 289 -12.33 -19.35 -11.88
CA ASP A 289 -12.32 -20.75 -12.28
C ASP A 289 -10.96 -21.11 -12.88
N ILE A 290 -10.51 -22.34 -12.69
CA ILE A 290 -9.24 -22.81 -13.27
C ILE A 290 -9.27 -22.78 -14.81
N ASN A 291 -10.46 -22.91 -15.40
CA ASN A 291 -10.66 -22.82 -16.84
C ASN A 291 -10.44 -21.40 -17.37
N ASP A 292 -10.56 -20.36 -16.53
CA ASP A 292 -10.20 -18.98 -16.90
C ASP A 292 -8.72 -18.88 -17.25
N LEU A 293 -7.87 -19.65 -16.53
CA LEU A 293 -6.42 -19.67 -16.75
C LEU A 293 -6.02 -20.41 -18.02
N LYS A 294 -6.74 -21.48 -18.37
CA LYS A 294 -6.52 -22.21 -19.64
C LYS A 294 -6.91 -21.38 -20.86
N ASN A 295 -7.84 -20.45 -20.67
CA ASN A 295 -8.44 -19.65 -21.74
C ASN A 295 -8.11 -18.15 -21.64
N ILE A 296 -6.91 -17.79 -21.15
CA ILE A 296 -6.48 -16.38 -21.08
C ILE A 296 -6.53 -15.77 -22.48
N ASN A 297 -7.42 -14.78 -22.65
CA ASN A 297 -7.66 -14.12 -23.92
C ASN A 297 -6.50 -13.19 -24.30
N ARG A 298 -6.47 -12.76 -25.58
CA ARG A 298 -5.40 -11.90 -26.11
C ARG A 298 -5.22 -10.60 -25.31
N LYS A 299 -6.30 -9.99 -24.83
CA LYS A 299 -6.25 -8.73 -24.05
C LYS A 299 -5.59 -8.96 -22.69
N GLN A 300 -5.94 -10.05 -22.00
CA GLN A 300 -5.33 -10.44 -20.73
C GLN A 300 -3.84 -10.78 -20.90
N ARG A 301 -3.45 -11.53 -21.94
CA ARG A 301 -2.03 -11.81 -22.25
C ARG A 301 -1.22 -10.54 -22.45
N THR A 302 -1.75 -9.58 -23.21
CA THR A 302 -1.09 -8.29 -23.42
C THR A 302 -0.87 -7.54 -22.11
N ARG A 303 -1.85 -7.55 -21.19
CA ARG A 303 -1.70 -6.95 -19.85
C ARG A 303 -0.63 -7.64 -19.00
N MET A 304 -0.42 -8.93 -19.20
CA MET A 304 0.58 -9.75 -18.51
C MET A 304 1.94 -9.80 -19.23
N THR A 305 2.17 -8.98 -20.28
CA THR A 305 3.42 -9.02 -21.05
C THR A 305 4.45 -8.00 -20.56
N LYS A 306 4.00 -6.85 -20.04
CA LYS A 306 4.88 -5.74 -19.65
C LYS A 306 4.41 -5.11 -18.34
N ILE A 307 5.37 -4.61 -17.57
CA ILE A 307 5.13 -3.74 -16.42
C ILE A 307 5.30 -2.25 -16.81
N LYS A 308 5.05 -1.32 -15.87
CA LYS A 308 5.35 0.11 -16.05
C LYS A 308 6.82 0.28 -16.50
N GLY A 309 7.08 1.20 -17.43
CA GLY A 309 8.43 1.34 -18.03
C GLY A 309 8.73 0.37 -19.18
N GLY A 310 7.83 -0.58 -19.47
CA GLY A 310 7.94 -1.46 -20.64
C GLY A 310 8.84 -2.68 -20.45
N ALA A 311 9.39 -2.89 -19.25
CA ALA A 311 10.14 -4.08 -18.87
C ALA A 311 9.27 -5.36 -18.96
N PRO A 312 9.87 -6.51 -19.29
CA PRO A 312 9.14 -7.76 -19.43
C PRO A 312 8.65 -8.28 -18.07
N LEU A 313 7.42 -8.78 -18.03
CA LEU A 313 6.86 -9.45 -16.86
C LEU A 313 7.27 -10.92 -16.91
N ASN A 314 8.18 -11.32 -16.03
CA ASN A 314 8.72 -12.67 -16.01
C ASN A 314 8.38 -13.44 -14.72
N LYS A 315 7.78 -12.80 -13.70
CA LYS A 315 7.43 -13.44 -12.43
C LYS A 315 6.04 -13.00 -11.99
N VAL A 316 5.28 -13.92 -11.39
CA VAL A 316 3.96 -13.62 -10.84
C VAL A 316 3.79 -14.17 -9.44
N ILE A 317 2.94 -13.47 -8.69
CA ILE A 317 2.36 -13.95 -7.45
C ILE A 317 0.88 -14.27 -7.68
N LEU A 318 0.45 -15.43 -7.17
CA LEU A 318 -0.95 -15.82 -7.06
C LEU A 318 -1.41 -15.46 -5.66
N GLN A 319 -2.45 -14.65 -5.54
CA GLN A 319 -2.95 -14.16 -4.25
C GLN A 319 -4.46 -14.42 -4.13
N GLU A 320 -4.91 -14.87 -2.96
CA GLU A 320 -6.31 -14.91 -2.59
C GLU A 320 -6.96 -13.53 -2.80
N GLY A 321 -8.09 -13.54 -3.51
CA GLY A 321 -8.93 -12.38 -3.69
C GLY A 321 -9.72 -12.03 -2.44
N ILE A 322 -9.66 -10.77 -2.01
CA ILE A 322 -10.43 -10.27 -0.86
C ILE A 322 -11.54 -9.37 -1.37
N TYR A 323 -12.78 -9.66 -0.98
CA TYR A 323 -13.93 -8.81 -1.32
C TYR A 323 -13.89 -7.47 -0.58
N SER A 324 -14.37 -6.41 -1.23
CA SER A 324 -14.65 -5.13 -0.58
C SER A 324 -16.15 -5.02 -0.32
N ASN A 325 -16.60 -5.49 0.85
CA ASN A 325 -18.02 -5.58 1.20
C ASN A 325 -18.51 -4.35 1.97
N GLU A 326 -18.00 -3.18 1.62
CA GLU A 326 -18.39 -1.90 2.17
C GLU A 326 -18.98 -0.98 1.09
N LYS A 327 -19.94 -0.15 1.49
CA LYS A 327 -20.58 0.84 0.62
C LYS A 327 -20.71 2.20 1.29
N ILE A 328 -20.54 3.26 0.50
CA ILE A 328 -20.91 4.63 0.88
C ILE A 328 -22.19 4.99 0.12
N ASN A 329 -23.15 5.65 0.78
CA ASN A 329 -24.48 5.98 0.25
C ASN A 329 -25.43 4.79 -0.02
N ILE A 330 -26.71 5.08 -0.30
CA ILE A 330 -27.73 4.09 -0.66
C ILE A 330 -27.54 3.58 -2.13
N LYS A 331 -26.72 4.26 -2.94
CA LYS A 331 -26.55 4.00 -4.38
C LYS A 331 -25.68 2.80 -4.77
N SER A 332 -25.16 2.06 -3.79
CA SER A 332 -24.36 0.83 -4.00
C SER A 332 -22.88 1.01 -4.34
N ASP A 333 -22.32 2.21 -4.15
CA ASP A 333 -20.94 2.51 -4.51
C ASP A 333 -19.97 1.68 -3.65
N VAL A 334 -19.16 0.84 -4.29
CA VAL A 334 -18.19 -0.02 -3.59
C VAL A 334 -17.02 0.82 -3.12
N VAL A 335 -16.55 0.56 -1.90
CA VAL A 335 -15.45 1.32 -1.32
C VAL A 335 -14.33 0.44 -0.80
N GLU A 336 -13.10 0.92 -0.90
CA GLU A 336 -11.92 0.33 -0.26
C GLU A 336 -11.11 1.42 0.47
N PRO A 337 -10.79 1.23 1.77
CA PRO A 337 -10.03 2.19 2.54
C PRO A 337 -8.54 2.18 2.15
N VAL A 338 -7.96 3.37 2.08
CA VAL A 338 -6.52 3.60 1.92
C VAL A 338 -6.02 4.39 3.11
N ILE A 339 -5.10 3.83 3.88
CA ILE A 339 -4.56 4.45 5.11
C ILE A 339 -3.16 4.99 4.84
N TYR A 340 -2.91 6.24 5.24
CA TYR A 340 -1.63 6.95 5.03
C TYR A 340 -0.82 7.02 6.32
N SER A 341 0.51 7.05 6.19
CA SER A 341 1.43 7.28 7.31
C SER A 341 2.62 8.18 6.93
N PHE A 342 3.13 8.90 7.94
CA PHE A 342 4.52 9.36 8.00
C PHE A 342 5.21 8.61 9.14
N GLY A 343 6.28 7.86 8.85
CA GLY A 343 6.87 6.93 9.79
C GLY A 343 5.82 5.95 10.34
N SER A 344 5.84 5.75 11.65
CA SER A 344 4.86 4.94 12.38
C SER A 344 3.55 5.68 12.70
N SER A 345 3.44 6.97 12.35
CA SER A 345 2.27 7.80 12.66
C SER A 345 1.27 7.74 11.52
N LEU A 346 0.07 7.23 11.81
CA LEU A 346 -1.04 7.20 10.86
C LEU A 346 -1.63 8.61 10.69
N LEU A 347 -2.11 8.90 9.48
CA LEU A 347 -2.70 10.19 9.11
C LEU A 347 -4.21 10.10 8.85
N GLY A 348 -4.82 8.94 9.10
CA GLY A 348 -6.13 8.61 8.54
C GLY A 348 -5.95 8.18 7.09
N GLY A 349 -6.77 8.70 6.19
CA GLY A 349 -6.68 8.33 4.78
C GLY A 349 -7.91 8.74 3.99
N PHE A 350 -8.35 7.86 3.10
CA PHE A 350 -9.57 8.04 2.33
C PHE A 350 -10.13 6.69 1.87
N TYR A 351 -11.44 6.65 1.66
CA TYR A 351 -12.07 5.62 0.85
C TYR A 351 -11.86 5.96 -0.62
N ARG A 352 -11.44 4.96 -1.40
CA ARG A 352 -11.60 4.94 -2.85
C ARG A 352 -12.97 4.39 -3.15
N ILE A 353 -13.77 5.13 -3.93
CA ILE A 353 -15.17 4.83 -4.22
C ILE A 353 -15.31 4.57 -5.72
N HIS A 354 -16.08 3.56 -6.10
CA HIS A 354 -16.40 3.31 -7.50
C HIS A 354 -17.85 2.83 -7.67
N GLU A 355 -18.59 3.48 -8.57
CA GLU A 355 -20.01 3.19 -8.81
C GLU A 355 -20.19 1.95 -9.73
N ASP A 356 -19.38 1.84 -10.78
CA ASP A 356 -19.52 0.78 -11.81
C ASP A 356 -18.73 -0.51 -11.52
N LYS A 357 -18.30 -0.76 -10.28
CA LYS A 357 -17.44 -1.91 -9.94
C LYS A 357 -18.09 -2.87 -8.97
N ASP A 358 -17.86 -4.16 -9.19
CA ASP A 358 -18.27 -5.21 -8.26
C ASP A 358 -17.28 -5.35 -7.09
N TYR A 359 -17.73 -5.99 -6.00
CA TYR A 359 -16.95 -6.15 -4.76
C TYR A 359 -15.63 -6.93 -4.91
N SER A 360 -15.48 -7.72 -5.98
CA SER A 360 -14.23 -8.43 -6.27
C SER A 360 -13.25 -7.62 -7.13
N GLU A 361 -13.74 -6.62 -7.86
CA GLU A 361 -12.94 -5.93 -8.86
C GLU A 361 -11.98 -4.91 -8.22
N ASN A 362 -10.90 -4.59 -8.93
CA ASN A 362 -9.98 -3.52 -8.55
C ASN A 362 -10.67 -2.15 -8.72
N LEU A 363 -10.80 -1.37 -7.64
CA LEU A 363 -11.41 -0.04 -7.70
C LEU A 363 -10.40 1.05 -8.10
N ASN A 364 -9.10 0.74 -8.13
CA ASN A 364 -8.07 1.63 -8.69
C ASN A 364 -8.14 1.64 -10.22
N SER A 365 -9.22 2.19 -10.75
CA SER A 365 -9.53 2.29 -12.17
C SER A 365 -10.11 3.66 -12.51
N PRO A 366 -10.07 4.08 -13.79
CA PRO A 366 -10.74 5.30 -14.23
C PRO A 366 -12.21 5.31 -13.82
N GLY A 367 -12.69 6.43 -13.30
CA GLY A 367 -14.05 6.57 -12.74
C GLY A 367 -14.11 6.58 -11.22
N MET A 368 -13.02 6.28 -10.52
CA MET A 368 -12.98 6.35 -9.06
C MET A 368 -13.10 7.78 -8.51
N SER A 369 -13.73 7.91 -7.34
CA SER A 369 -13.75 9.12 -6.52
C SER A 369 -13.21 8.83 -5.12
N PHE A 370 -13.04 9.88 -4.29
CA PHE A 370 -12.42 9.75 -2.97
C PHE A 370 -13.24 10.45 -1.90
N HIS A 371 -13.38 9.79 -0.74
CA HIS A 371 -13.97 10.38 0.47
C HIS A 371 -12.99 10.26 1.64
N PRO A 372 -12.60 11.36 2.30
CA PRO A 372 -11.65 11.31 3.40
C PRO A 372 -12.10 10.37 4.53
N ILE A 373 -11.14 9.65 5.10
CA ILE A 373 -11.25 8.92 6.36
C ILE A 373 -10.55 9.81 7.37
N SER A 374 -11.37 10.58 8.10
CA SER A 374 -10.88 11.59 9.03
C SER A 374 -10.16 10.94 10.22
N PHE A 375 -9.13 11.62 10.70
CA PHE A 375 -8.36 11.20 11.88
C PHE A 375 -9.13 11.41 13.19
N ASN A 376 -10.27 12.10 13.16
CA ASN A 376 -10.95 12.66 14.33
C ASN A 376 -11.23 11.67 15.46
N ASP A 377 -11.43 10.36 15.19
CA ASP A 377 -11.93 9.43 16.22
C ASP A 377 -11.52 7.94 16.11
N ALA A 378 -10.49 7.51 15.38
CA ALA A 378 -10.48 6.07 15.04
C ALA A 378 -9.15 5.33 14.78
N CYS A 379 -8.15 5.85 14.06
CA CYS A 379 -7.06 4.96 13.61
C CYS A 379 -6.09 4.47 14.72
N ILE A 380 -6.13 5.05 15.92
CA ILE A 380 -5.13 4.81 16.98
C ILE A 380 -5.72 4.36 18.33
N SER A 381 -7.03 4.48 18.52
CA SER A 381 -7.71 4.08 19.75
C SER A 381 -9.13 3.57 19.45
N PRO A 382 -9.51 2.40 19.95
CA PRO A 382 -10.89 1.93 19.90
C PRO A 382 -11.74 2.57 21.01
N ASP A 383 -13.06 2.41 20.92
CA ASP A 383 -14.04 2.76 21.96
C ASP A 383 -14.91 1.53 22.30
N SER A 384 -14.69 0.96 23.49
CA SER A 384 -15.43 -0.20 23.98
C SER A 384 -16.92 0.08 24.23
N ASN A 385 -17.34 1.35 24.30
CA ASN A 385 -18.75 1.72 24.45
C ASN A 385 -19.48 1.81 23.10
N GLN A 386 -18.76 1.74 21.99
CA GLN A 386 -19.33 1.76 20.65
C GLN A 386 -19.43 0.35 20.05
N PRO A 387 -20.38 0.10 19.14
CA PRO A 387 -20.44 -1.16 18.39
C PRO A 387 -19.12 -1.45 17.66
N ILE A 388 -18.83 -2.73 17.44
CA ILE A 388 -17.64 -3.18 16.69
C ILE A 388 -17.58 -2.63 15.25
N HIS A 389 -18.72 -2.25 14.70
CA HIS A 389 -18.86 -1.69 13.34
C HIS A 389 -19.00 -0.17 13.33
N SER A 390 -18.83 0.50 14.48
CA SER A 390 -18.70 1.96 14.52
C SER A 390 -17.49 2.42 13.71
N ASP A 391 -17.52 3.64 13.17
CA ASP A 391 -16.37 4.20 12.44
C ASP A 391 -15.11 4.25 13.33
N THR A 392 -15.25 4.58 14.62
CA THR A 392 -14.17 4.54 15.61
C THR A 392 -13.48 3.19 15.66
N ASN A 393 -14.22 2.12 15.95
CA ASN A 393 -13.64 0.79 16.09
C ASN A 393 -13.16 0.24 14.74
N LYS A 394 -13.87 0.54 13.66
CA LYS A 394 -13.54 0.07 12.33
C LYS A 394 -12.23 0.70 11.82
N PHE A 395 -12.03 2.02 11.96
CA PHE A 395 -10.75 2.59 11.53
C PHE A 395 -9.62 2.25 12.50
N TYR A 396 -9.89 1.91 13.77
CA TYR A 396 -8.85 1.36 14.65
C TYR A 396 -8.31 0.05 14.08
N ILE A 397 -9.21 -0.84 13.66
CA ILE A 397 -8.84 -2.09 13.00
C ILE A 397 -8.06 -1.80 11.71
N TYR A 398 -8.51 -0.86 10.86
CA TYR A 398 -7.74 -0.46 9.67
C TYR A 398 -6.35 0.06 10.02
N GLY A 399 -6.23 0.83 11.10
CA GLY A 399 -4.96 1.32 11.60
C GLY A 399 -4.04 0.20 12.10
N VAL A 400 -4.58 -0.83 12.76
CA VAL A 400 -3.82 -2.03 13.12
C VAL A 400 -3.32 -2.75 11.87
N ILE A 401 -4.21 -3.04 10.91
CA ILE A 401 -3.85 -3.73 9.66
C ILE A 401 -2.81 -2.94 8.86
N ALA A 402 -2.99 -1.61 8.74
CA ALA A 402 -2.03 -0.73 8.09
C ALA A 402 -0.67 -0.78 8.77
N ARG A 403 -0.62 -0.69 10.11
CA ARG A 403 0.64 -0.76 10.86
C ARG A 403 1.35 -2.11 10.74
N LEU A 404 0.62 -3.22 10.63
CA LEU A 404 1.23 -4.52 10.32
C LEU A 404 1.88 -4.52 8.92
N ALA A 405 1.22 -3.93 7.92
CA ALA A 405 1.76 -3.83 6.57
C ALA A 405 2.99 -2.90 6.51
N ILE A 406 2.94 -1.77 7.23
CA ILE A 406 4.06 -0.84 7.39
C ILE A 406 5.25 -1.54 8.07
N LEU A 407 4.98 -2.36 9.10
CA LEU A 407 6.03 -3.11 9.78
C LEU A 407 6.67 -4.16 8.87
N ALA A 408 5.90 -4.81 7.99
CA ALA A 408 6.46 -5.71 6.99
C ALA A 408 7.41 -4.97 6.03
N ALA A 409 7.02 -3.79 5.56
CA ALA A 409 7.90 -2.94 4.74
C ALA A 409 9.13 -2.42 5.53
N ALA A 410 8.99 -2.18 6.84
CA ALA A 410 10.11 -1.81 7.72
C ALA A 410 11.12 -2.96 7.88
N LYS A 411 10.65 -4.21 7.99
CA LYS A 411 11.52 -5.40 8.01
C LYS A 411 12.20 -5.63 6.66
N GLU A 412 11.47 -5.41 5.57
CA GLU A 412 12.02 -5.43 4.21
C GLU A 412 13.17 -4.43 4.08
N LEU A 413 12.97 -3.18 4.48
CA LEU A 413 14.00 -2.13 4.56
C LEU A 413 15.21 -2.56 5.38
N TYR A 414 14.98 -2.99 6.62
CA TYR A 414 16.04 -3.32 7.57
C TYR A 414 16.97 -4.43 7.05
N ASN A 415 16.43 -5.40 6.31
CA ASN A 415 17.19 -6.51 5.74
C ASN A 415 17.83 -6.21 4.38
N LEU A 416 17.61 -5.03 3.79
CA LEU A 416 18.40 -4.58 2.65
C LEU A 416 19.76 -4.02 3.08
N ASP A 417 19.80 -3.41 4.27
CA ASP A 417 20.99 -2.79 4.85
C ASP A 417 21.85 -3.77 5.67
N SER A 418 21.34 -4.98 5.93
CA SER A 418 21.99 -6.05 6.70
C SER A 418 22.67 -7.06 5.80
#